data_AF-A0A0F2P846-F1
#
_entry.id   AF-A0A0F2P846-F1
#
_cell.length_a   1.000
_cell.length_b   1.000
_cell.length_c   1.000
_cell.angle_alpha   90.00
_cell.angle_beta   90.00
_cell.angle_gamma   90.00
#
_symmetry.space_group_name_H-M   'P 1'
#
loop_
_entity.id
_entity.type
_entity.pdbx_description
1 polymer ?
#
loop_
_entity_poly.entity_id
_entity_poly.type
_entity_poly.pdbx_seq_one_letter_code
_entity_poly.pdbx_strand_id
1 'polypeptide(L)'
;MKKFLLVSSLFALFSLPLWGAEQTVTLDVPGMTCAACPITVKTALNRVDGVRDVNVSFERREARVTFEDTQTSVATLIEAT
;
A
#
# COMPACT_ATOMS: atom_id res chain seq x y z
N MET A 1 -16.84 -44.56 -22.61
CA MET A 1 -16.33 -44.76 -21.23
C MET A 1 -15.09 -43.89 -21.11
N LYS A 2 -14.90 -42.94 -20.18
CA LYS A 2 -15.48 -42.76 -18.86
C LYS A 2 -15.16 -41.31 -18.45
N LYS A 3 -16.21 -40.50 -18.25
CA LYS A 3 -16.33 -39.54 -17.15
C LYS A 3 -15.17 -38.54 -16.95
N PHE A 4 -15.12 -37.46 -17.73
CA PHE A 4 -14.53 -36.18 -17.26
C PHE A 4 -15.36 -34.97 -17.72
N LEU A 5 -16.67 -35.18 -17.83
CA LEU A 5 -17.64 -34.11 -17.65
C LEU A 5 -17.88 -34.00 -16.13
N LEU A 6 -18.00 -32.76 -15.63
CA LEU A 6 -18.38 -32.38 -14.24
C LEU A 6 -17.24 -32.11 -13.24
N VAL A 7 -16.42 -31.09 -13.51
CA VAL A 7 -15.92 -30.18 -12.45
C VAL A 7 -16.16 -28.76 -12.98
N SER A 8 -17.42 -28.31 -12.95
CA SER A 8 -17.97 -27.46 -11.88
C SER A 8 -17.11 -26.19 -11.72
N SER A 9 -17.17 -25.23 -12.64
CA SER A 9 -18.19 -24.16 -12.71
C SER A 9 -18.40 -23.34 -11.42
N LEU A 10 -17.56 -23.47 -10.39
CA LEU A 10 -17.70 -22.75 -9.11
C LEU A 10 -16.47 -21.91 -8.73
N PHE A 11 -15.75 -21.35 -9.71
CA PHE A 11 -14.67 -20.37 -9.45
C PHE A 11 -14.98 -18.97 -10.00
N ALA A 12 -16.17 -18.77 -10.57
CA ALA A 12 -16.58 -17.51 -11.21
C ALA A 12 -17.36 -16.55 -10.28
N LEU A 13 -17.52 -16.88 -8.99
CA LEU A 13 -18.14 -16.00 -7.98
C LEU A 13 -17.11 -15.36 -7.01
N PHE A 14 -15.81 -15.63 -7.15
CA PHE A 14 -14.77 -15.08 -6.27
C PHE A 14 -14.17 -13.75 -6.77
N SER A 15 -14.61 -13.26 -7.93
CA SER A 15 -14.10 -12.04 -8.56
C SER A 15 -15.00 -10.83 -8.28
N LEU A 16 -15.42 -10.65 -7.03
CA LEU A 16 -15.78 -9.33 -6.55
C LEU A 16 -14.55 -8.80 -5.82
N PRO A 17 -13.88 -7.74 -6.32
CA PRO A 17 -12.95 -7.01 -5.49
C PRO A 17 -13.79 -6.27 -4.45
N LEU A 18 -14.14 -6.96 -3.36
CA LEU A 18 -14.58 -6.34 -2.12
C LEU A 18 -13.35 -6.07 -1.23
N TRP A 19 -12.23 -5.73 -1.86
CA TRP A 19 -10.97 -5.44 -1.18
C TRP A 19 -10.77 -3.94 -1.22
N GLY A 20 -10.41 -3.37 -0.07
CA GLY A 20 -10.56 -1.97 0.32
C GLY A 20 -10.10 -0.96 -0.74
N ALA A 21 -10.60 0.27 -0.67
CA ALA A 21 -10.22 1.25 -1.65
C ALA A 21 -8.75 1.62 -1.42
N GLU A 22 -7.91 1.29 -2.41
CA GLU A 22 -6.52 1.76 -2.42
C GLU A 22 -6.54 3.28 -2.60
N GLN A 23 -5.90 3.97 -1.68
CA GLN A 23 -5.74 5.41 -1.71
C GLN A 23 -4.26 5.74 -1.84
N THR A 24 -3.95 6.68 -2.71
CA THR A 24 -2.60 7.22 -2.84
C THR A 24 -2.58 8.64 -2.33
N VAL A 25 -1.72 8.91 -1.35
CA VAL A 25 -1.51 10.24 -0.79
C VAL A 25 -0.05 10.64 -0.95
N THR A 26 0.19 11.94 -1.02
CA THR A 26 1.54 12.51 -0.96
C THR A 26 1.69 13.21 0.38
N LEU A 27 2.71 12.83 1.14
CA LEU A 27 3.06 13.41 2.42
C LEU A 27 4.28 14.32 2.25
N ASP A 28 4.17 15.55 2.75
CA ASP A 28 5.32 16.44 2.91
C ASP A 28 6.14 16.00 4.13
N VAL A 29 7.44 15.75 3.93
CA VAL A 29 8.36 15.29 4.98
C VAL A 29 9.48 16.32 5.13
N PRO A 30 9.24 17.44 5.82
CA PRO A 30 10.18 18.56 5.91
C PRO A 30 11.50 18.18 6.60
N GLY A 31 11.49 17.15 7.46
CA GLY A 31 12.66 16.63 8.18
C GLY A 31 13.61 15.78 7.34
N MET A 32 13.32 15.54 6.05
CA MET A 32 14.16 14.72 5.17
C MET A 32 15.39 15.50 4.69
N THR A 33 16.33 15.80 5.60
CA THR A 33 17.53 16.62 5.34
C THR A 33 18.84 15.82 5.36
N CYS A 34 18.81 14.59 5.87
CA CYS A 34 19.97 13.70 5.91
C CYS A 34 19.94 12.68 4.76
N ALA A 35 21.10 12.29 4.26
CA ALA A 35 21.26 11.32 3.17
C ALA A 35 20.60 9.95 3.47
N ALA A 36 20.47 9.59 4.75
CA ALA A 36 19.81 8.36 5.18
C ALA A 36 18.30 8.52 5.42
N CYS A 37 17.77 9.74 5.57
CA CYS A 37 16.35 9.97 5.84
C CYS A 37 15.40 9.33 4.83
N PRO A 38 15.64 9.40 3.49
CA PRO A 38 14.75 8.76 2.53
C PRO A 38 14.61 7.25 2.76
N ILE A 39 15.71 6.59 3.13
CA ILE A 39 15.76 5.16 3.38
C ILE A 39 14.96 4.84 4.65
N THR A 40 15.19 5.60 5.72
CA THR A 40 14.50 5.41 7.00
C THR A 40 12.99 5.62 6.86
N VAL A 41 12.57 6.74 6.25
CA VAL A 41 11.16 7.08 6.00
C VAL A 41 10.49 6.01 5.15
N LYS A 42 11.11 5.61 4.03
CA LYS A 42 10.60 4.53 3.19
C LYS A 42 10.42 3.23 3.97
N THR A 43 11.39 2.88 4.80
CA THR A 43 11.36 1.64 5.58
C THR A 43 10.30 1.70 6.68
N ALA A 44 10.12 2.84 7.34
CA ALA A 44 9.09 3.02 8.36
C ALA A 44 7.69 2.91 7.77
N LEU A 45 7.42 3.59 6.64
CA LEU A 45 6.14 3.53 5.94
C LEU A 45 5.81 2.13 5.40
N ASN A 46 6.81 1.39 4.90
CA ASN A 46 6.59 0.00 4.45
C ASN A 46 6.27 -0.98 5.58
N ARG A 47 6.50 -0.62 6.86
CA ARG A 47 6.14 -1.44 8.02
C ARG A 47 4.73 -1.16 8.53
N VAL A 48 4.06 -0.13 8.02
CA VAL A 48 2.69 0.17 8.40
C VAL A 48 1.76 -0.82 7.70
N ASP A 49 0.94 -1.51 8.49
CA ASP A 49 -0.03 -2.48 7.97
C ASP A 49 -1.01 -1.79 7.01
N GLY A 50 -1.30 -2.44 5.88
CA GLY A 50 -2.15 -1.86 4.84
C GLY A 50 -1.43 -1.00 3.80
N VAL A 51 -0.15 -0.69 3.98
CA VAL A 51 0.65 -0.03 2.93
C VAL A 51 0.99 -1.03 1.82
N ARG A 52 0.83 -0.59 0.57
CA ARG A 52 1.05 -1.40 -0.64
C ARG A 52 2.23 -0.92 -1.47
N ASP A 53 2.43 0.39 -1.55
CA ASP A 53 3.58 0.97 -2.23
C ASP A 53 4.05 2.26 -1.55
N VAL A 54 5.36 2.50 -1.58
CA VAL A 54 6.00 3.70 -1.03
C VAL A 54 7.09 4.19 -1.98
N ASN A 55 6.89 5.40 -2.49
CA ASN A 55 7.85 6.13 -3.29
C ASN A 55 8.28 7.41 -2.57
N VAL A 56 9.58 7.61 -2.39
CA VAL A 56 10.12 8.76 -1.67
C VAL A 56 10.99 9.58 -2.60
N SER A 57 10.77 10.90 -2.64
CA SER A 57 11.57 11.85 -3.40
C SER A 57 12.32 12.77 -2.44
N PHE A 58 13.65 12.59 -2.36
CA PHE A 58 14.51 13.46 -1.55
C PHE A 58 14.56 14.89 -2.10
N GLU A 59 14.54 15.05 -3.43
CA GLU A 59 14.57 16.36 -4.10
C GLU A 59 13.35 17.20 -3.76
N ARG A 60 12.16 16.58 -3.73
CA ARG A 60 10.89 17.24 -3.41
C ARG A 60 10.54 17.21 -1.92
N ARG A 61 11.24 16.40 -1.13
CA ARG A 61 10.93 16.12 0.29
C ARG A 61 9.51 15.55 0.47
N GLU A 62 9.11 14.71 -0.46
CA GLU A 62 7.78 14.12 -0.51
C GLU A 62 7.86 12.60 -0.39
N ALA A 63 6.89 12.00 0.29
CA ALA A 63 6.64 10.56 0.31
C ALA A 63 5.25 10.27 -0.26
N ARG A 64 5.21 9.63 -1.43
CA ARG A 64 3.98 9.10 -2.02
C ARG A 64 3.74 7.70 -1.50
N VAL A 65 2.58 7.49 -0.88
CA VAL A 65 2.20 6.23 -0.24
C VAL A 65 0.86 5.77 -0.79
N THR A 66 0.81 4.52 -1.24
CA THR A 66 -0.44 3.83 -1.59
C THR A 66 -0.77 2.86 -0.49
N PHE A 67 -1.97 2.97 0.09
CA PHE A 67 -2.43 2.16 1.21
C PHE A 67 -3.91 1.79 1.06
N GLU A 68 -4.34 0.73 1.75
CA GLU A 68 -5.76 0.39 1.85
C GLU A 68 -6.42 1.16 3.00
N ASP A 69 -7.49 1.89 2.68
CA ASP A 69 -8.22 2.71 3.66
C ASP A 69 -8.97 1.91 4.74
N THR A 70 -9.15 0.62 4.52
CA THR A 70 -9.73 -0.32 5.49
C THR A 70 -8.73 -0.77 6.56
N GLN A 71 -7.43 -0.62 6.31
CA GLN A 71 -6.35 -1.10 7.18
C GLN A 71 -5.52 0.03 7.79
N THR A 72 -5.37 1.15 7.09
CA THR A 72 -4.55 2.29 7.52
C THR A 72 -5.20 3.62 7.17
N SER A 73 -4.78 4.68 7.85
CA SER A 73 -5.21 6.05 7.60
C SER A 73 -4.02 6.99 7.40
N VAL A 74 -4.28 8.15 6.79
CA VAL A 74 -3.25 9.20 6.61
C VAL A 74 -2.62 9.63 7.92
N ALA A 75 -3.38 9.68 9.03
CA ALA A 75 -2.85 10.04 10.34
C ALA A 75 -1.79 9.02 10.82
N THR A 76 -2.05 7.73 10.64
CA THR A 76 -1.11 6.64 10.97
C THR A 76 0.16 6.74 10.14
N LEU A 77 0.04 7.11 8.87
CA LEU A 77 1.20 7.31 7.99
C LEU A 77 2.05 8.50 8.44
N ILE A 78 1.42 9.60 8.89
CA ILE A 78 2.13 10.78 9.42
C ILE A 78 2.86 10.45 10.73
N GLU A 79 2.28 9.63 11.60
CA GLU A 79 2.95 9.19 12.84
C GLU A 79 4.17 8.27 12.56
N ALA A 80 4.19 7.61 11.40
CA ALA A 80 5.26 6.70 11.01
C ALA A 80 6.45 7.40 10.30
N THR A 81 6.33 8.67 9.88
CA THR A 81 7.39 9.43 9.20
C THR A 81 8.27 10.25 10.15
#